data_AF-A0A655ALX2-F1
#
_entry.id   AF-A0A655ALX2-F1
#
_cell.length_a   1.000
_cell.length_b   1.000
_cell.length_c   1.000
_cell.angle_alpha   90.00
_cell.angle_beta   90.00
_cell.angle_gamma   90.00
#
_symmetry.space_group_name_H-M   'P 1'
#
loop_
_entity.id
_entity.type
_entity.pdbx_description
1 polymer ?
#
loop_
_entity_poly.entity_id
_entity_poly.type
_entity_poly.pdbx_seq_one_letter_code
_entity_poly.pdbx_strand_id
1 'polypeptide(L)' 'MVLDEDFLAALEYGMPPCTGTGMGIDRLLMSLTGLSIRETVLFPIVRPHSN' A
#
# COMPACT_ATOMS: atom_id res chain seq x y z
N MET A 1 18.91 2.81 2.70
CA MET A 1 17.98 3.48 1.76
C MET A 1 18.66 3.51 0.40
N VAL A 2 17.92 3.25 -0.67
CA VAL A 2 18.41 3.41 -2.05
C VAL A 2 18.05 4.83 -2.50
N LEU A 3 18.99 5.52 -3.13
CA LEU A 3 18.78 6.86 -3.67
C LEU A 3 18.08 6.75 -5.03
N ASP A 4 17.03 7.54 -5.25
CA ASP A 4 16.28 7.60 -6.51
C ASP A 4 16.58 8.94 -7.20
N GLU A 5 17.56 8.93 -8.11
CA GLU A 5 18.01 10.12 -8.86
C GLU A 5 16.92 10.63 -9.82
N ASP A 6 16.11 9.74 -10.38
CA ASP A 6 15.03 10.11 -11.32
C ASP A 6 13.92 10.87 -10.59
N PHE A 7 13.58 10.44 -9.36
CA PHE A 7 12.66 11.18 -8.50
C PHE A 7 13.19 12.58 -8.16
N LEU A 8 14.48 12.73 -7.84
CA LEU A 8 15.09 14.02 -7.55
C LEU A 8 15.07 14.94 -8.77
N ALA A 9 15.48 14.44 -9.94
CA ALA A 9 15.42 15.18 -11.19
C ALA A 9 14.00 15.69 -11.48
N ALA A 10 12.96 14.89 -11.21
CA ALA A 10 11.56 15.32 -11.36
C ALA A 10 11.16 16.46 -10.41
N LEU A 11 11.69 16.49 -9.18
CA LEU A 11 11.45 17.59 -8.23
C LEU A 11 12.13 18.90 -8.67
N GLU A 12 13.30 18.81 -9.31
CA GLU A 12 14.07 19.95 -9.81
C GLU A 12 13.34 20.71 -10.95
N TYR A 13 12.47 20.03 -11.71
CA TYR A 13 11.58 20.68 -12.68
C TYR A 13 10.49 21.56 -12.03
N GLY A 14 10.40 21.57 -10.70
CA GLY A 14 9.51 22.43 -9.93
C GLY A 14 8.19 21.74 -9.59
N MET A 15 8.21 20.91 -8.55
CA MET A 15 6.98 20.36 -7.97
C MET A 15 6.23 21.44 -7.16
N PRO A 16 4.96 21.76 -7.50
CA PRO A 16 4.17 22.69 -6.72
C PRO A 16 3.82 22.11 -5.34
N PRO A 17 3.44 22.96 -4.35
CA PRO A 17 2.99 22.47 -3.06
C PRO A 17 1.75 21.59 -3.24
N CYS A 18 1.83 20.34 -2.78
CA CYS A 18 0.72 19.39 -2.87
C CYS A 18 0.64 18.54 -1.58
N THR A 19 -0.46 17.80 -1.43
CA THR A 19 -0.67 16.88 -0.29
C THR A 19 -1.12 15.54 -0.83
N GLY A 20 -0.41 14.48 -0.43
CA GLY A 20 -0.77 13.09 -0.70
C GLY A 20 -1.24 12.38 0.57
N THR A 21 -2.26 11.54 0.46
CA THR A 21 -2.72 10.68 1.55
C THR A 21 -2.72 9.22 1.12
N GLY A 22 -2.27 8.33 1.99
CA GLY A 22 -2.37 6.88 1.78
C GLY A 22 -3.40 6.26 2.71
N MET A 23 -4.28 5.42 2.18
CA MET A 23 -5.25 4.65 2.97
C MET A 23 -5.24 3.19 2.52
N GLY A 24 -5.01 2.27 3.46
CA GLY A 24 -5.07 0.84 3.18
C GLY A 24 -6.52 0.35 3.18
N ILE A 25 -7.00 -0.12 2.03
CA ILE A 25 -8.40 -0.57 1.87
C ILE A 25 -8.72 -1.77 2.77
N ASP A 26 -7.82 -2.75 2.90
CA ASP A 26 -8.04 -3.87 3.81
C ASP A 26 -8.21 -3.38 5.25
N ARG A 27 -7.37 -2.45 5.70
CA ARG A 27 -7.49 -1.88 7.06
C ARG A 27 -8.74 -1.03 7.24
N LEU A 28 -9.18 -0.33 6.20
CA LEU A 28 -10.46 0.38 6.21
C LEU A 28 -11.59 -0.63 6.42
N LEU A 29 -11.62 -1.73 5.66
CA LEU A 29 -12.61 -2.78 5.82
C LEU A 29 -12.55 -3.42 7.21
N MET A 30 -11.36 -3.71 7.73
CA MET A 30 -11.20 -4.21 9.10
C MET A 30 -11.77 -3.22 10.13
N SER A 31 -11.55 -1.91 9.93
CA SER A 31 -12.05 -0.88 10.86
C SER A 31 -13.57 -0.73 10.80
N LEU A 32 -14.16 -0.92 9.62
CA LEU A 32 -15.61 -0.84 9.41
C LEU A 32 -16.35 -2.11 9.83
N THR A 33 -15.73 -3.28 9.67
CA THR A 33 -16.38 -4.59 9.84
C THR A 33 -15.93 -5.35 11.08
N GLY A 34 -14.83 -4.94 11.72
CA GLY A 34 -14.20 -5.67 12.82
C GLY A 34 -13.54 -7.00 12.41
N LEU A 35 -13.57 -7.34 11.11
CA LEU A 35 -13.01 -8.58 10.58
C LEU A 35 -11.50 -8.46 10.40
N SER A 36 -10.82 -9.60 10.32
CA SER A 36 -9.39 -9.66 10.01
C SER A 36 -9.12 -9.55 8.51
N ILE A 37 -7.90 -9.15 8.11
CA ILE A 37 -7.51 -9.02 6.70
C ILE A 37 -7.70 -10.31 5.88
N ARG A 38 -7.58 -11.48 6.52
CA ARG A 38 -7.77 -12.77 5.84
C ARG A 38 -9.22 -13.06 5.51
N GLU A 39 -10.15 -12.42 6.21
CA GLU A 39 -11.59 -12.53 6.01
C GLU A 39 -12.11 -11.47 5.04
N THR A 40 -11.39 -10.34 4.88
CA THR A 40 -11.73 -9.29 3.92
C THR A 40 -11.19 -9.57 2.51
N VAL A 41 -10.15 -10.40 2.38
CA VAL A 41 -9.55 -10.80 1.10
C VAL A 41 -10.18 -12.11 0.60
N LEU A 42 -10.71 -12.11 -0.63
CA LEU A 42 -11.40 -13.28 -1.21
C LEU A 42 -10.51 -14.52 -1.34
N PHE A 43 -9.24 -14.33 -1.71
CA PHE A 43 -8.27 -15.40 -1.92
C PHE A 43 -6.96 -15.05 -1.21
N PRO A 44 -6.87 -15.21 0.12
CA PRO A 44 -5.64 -14.92 0.84
C PRO A 44 -4.57 -15.93 0.43
N ILE A 45 -3.32 -15.47 0.33
CA ILE A 45 -2.21 -16.36 0.03
C ILE A 45 -2.08 -17.43 1.13
N VAL A 46 -2.12 -18.69 0.73
CA VAL A 46 -1.93 -19.85 1.60
C VAL A 46 -0.63 -20.55 1.26
N ARG A 47 0.01 -21.17 2.26
CA ARG A 47 1.19 -22.00 1.99
C ARG A 47 0.72 -23.27 1.25
N PRO A 48 1.29 -23.57 0.07
CA PRO A 48 1.02 -24.85 -0.58
C PRO A 48 1.55 -25.99 0.30
N HIS A 49 0.86 -27.13 0.29
CA HIS A 49 1.38 -28.34 0.94
C HIS A 49 2.48 -28.92 0.04
N SER A 50 3.71 -28.96 0.53
CA SER A 50 4.77 -29.76 -0.09
C SER A 50 4.51 -31.21 0.31
N ASN A 51 4.19 -32.05 -0.67
CA ASN A 51 4.23 -33.50 -0.51
C ASN A 51 5.65 -33.99 -0.81
#